data_AF-A0A6A4S9E9-F1
#
_entry.id   AF-A0A6A4S9E9-F1
#
_cell.length_a   1.000
_cell.length_b   1.000
_cell.length_c   1.000
_cell.angle_alpha   90.00
_cell.angle_beta   90.00
_cell.angle_gamma   90.00
#
_symmetry.space_group_name_H-M   'P 1'
#
loop_
_entity.id
_entity.type
_entity.pdbx_description
1 polymer ?
#
loop_
_entity_poly.entity_id
_entity_poly.type
_entity_poly.pdbx_seq_one_letter_code
_entity_poly.pdbx_strand_id
1 'polypeptide(L)'
;MKHSPVVQLNVGGYLFSTSLSALRKHPDSRLAELFSGQPKLRADAEGRYFLDRDGSHFGAVLEFLRSESLPTESVREVRVLPVVHP
;
A
#
# COMPACT_ATOMS: atom_id res chain seq x y z
N MET A 1 3.31 -24.31 7.48
CA MET A 1 2.66 -23.07 7.00
C MET A 1 3.58 -22.44 5.97
N LYS A 2 3.11 -22.13 4.74
CA LYS A 2 3.97 -21.45 3.76
C LYS A 2 4.01 -19.96 4.13
N HIS A 3 5.20 -19.46 4.46
CA HIS A 3 5.39 -18.02 4.65
C HIS A 3 5.20 -17.30 3.31
N SER A 4 4.47 -16.19 3.33
CA SER A 4 4.32 -15.34 2.15
C SER A 4 5.68 -14.67 1.84
N PRO A 5 6.11 -14.61 0.57
CA PRO A 5 7.34 -13.92 0.20
C PRO A 5 7.36 -12.46 0.65
N VAL A 6 8.53 -11.99 1.09
CA VAL A 6 8.78 -10.58 1.37
C VAL A 6 9.06 -9.86 0.05
N VAL A 7 8.52 -8.65 -0.07
CA VAL A 7 8.63 -7.77 -1.22
C VAL A 7 9.22 -6.44 -0.76
N GLN A 8 10.18 -5.92 -1.53
CA GLN A 8 10.75 -4.59 -1.33
C GLN A 8 10.08 -3.59 -2.28
N LEU A 9 9.66 -2.46 -1.71
CA LEU A 9 9.00 -1.38 -2.43
C LEU A 9 9.80 -0.09 -2.29
N ASN A 10 9.88 0.67 -3.38
CA ASN A 10 10.32 2.06 -3.39
C ASN A 10 9.11 2.92 -3.79
N VAL A 11 8.58 3.72 -2.87
CA VAL A 11 7.40 4.56 -3.08
C VAL A 11 7.83 6.01 -3.08
N GLY A 12 8.05 6.58 -4.27
CA GLY A 12 8.52 7.96 -4.43
C GLY A 12 9.83 8.27 -3.70
N GLY A 13 10.70 7.27 -3.52
CA GLY A 13 11.96 7.37 -2.76
C GLY A 13 11.92 6.78 -1.36
N TYR A 14 10.73 6.49 -0.80
CA TYR A 14 10.58 5.86 0.51
C TYR A 14 10.62 4.35 0.40
N LEU A 15 11.45 3.71 1.22
CA LEU A 15 11.70 2.27 1.15
C LEU A 15 10.85 1.50 2.14
N PHE A 16 10.16 0.46 1.68
CA PHE A 16 9.31 -0.38 2.51
C PHE A 16 9.58 -1.87 2.26
N SER A 17 9.49 -2.66 3.33
CA SER A 17 9.40 -4.12 3.29
C SER A 17 8.01 -4.57 3.72
N THR A 18 7.40 -5.49 2.98
CA THR A 18 6.11 -6.08 3.33
C THR A 18 5.98 -7.49 2.75
N SER A 19 4.91 -8.22 3.08
CA SER A 19 4.62 -9.51 2.47
C SER A 19 3.69 -9.38 1.26
N LEU A 20 3.80 -10.33 0.33
CA LEU A 20 2.87 -10.43 -0.79
C LEU A 20 1.41 -10.65 -0.31
N SER A 21 1.23 -11.32 0.83
CA SER A 21 -0.09 -11.52 1.45
C SER A 21 -0.72 -10.22 1.92
N ALA A 22 0.05 -9.29 2.50
CA ALA A 22 -0.47 -8.00 2.91
C ALA A 22 -0.91 -7.16 1.70
N LEU A 23 -0.10 -7.13 0.63
CA LEU A 23 -0.40 -6.39 -0.60
C LEU A 23 -1.65 -6.92 -1.34
N ARG A 24 -1.95 -8.22 -1.20
CA ARG A 24 -3.09 -8.88 -1.83
C ARG A 24 -4.30 -9.06 -0.92
N LYS A 25 -4.28 -8.52 0.30
CA LYS A 25 -5.29 -8.80 1.32
C LYS A 25 -6.70 -8.39 0.93
N HIS A 26 -6.83 -7.29 0.18
CA HIS A 26 -8.08 -6.84 -0.44
C HIS A 26 -8.01 -7.07 -1.96
N PRO A 27 -8.62 -8.14 -2.49
CA PRO A 27 -8.47 -8.54 -3.90
C PRO A 27 -8.94 -7.50 -4.93
N ASP A 28 -9.84 -6.61 -4.53
CA ASP A 28 -10.39 -5.50 -5.31
C ASP A 28 -9.52 -4.23 -5.25
N SER A 29 -8.44 -4.24 -4.45
CA SER A 29 -7.52 -3.12 -4.38
C SER A 29 -6.53 -3.09 -5.54
N ARG A 30 -6.08 -1.89 -5.90
CA ARG A 30 -5.03 -1.68 -6.91
C ARG A 30 -3.71 -2.37 -6.54
N LEU A 31 -3.38 -2.45 -5.24
CA LEU A 31 -2.19 -3.18 -4.79
C LEU A 31 -2.34 -4.68 -5.06
N ALA A 32 -3.51 -5.25 -4.78
CA ALA A 32 -3.75 -6.66 -5.12
C ALA A 32 -3.65 -6.89 -6.61
N GLU A 33 -4.22 -6.03 -7.46
CA GLU A 33 -4.11 -6.12 -8.92
C GLU A 33 -2.64 -6.12 -9.37
N LEU A 34 -1.86 -5.12 -8.93
CA LEU A 34 -0.44 -4.97 -9.29
C LEU A 34 0.40 -6.17 -8.90
N PHE A 35 0.04 -6.82 -7.78
CA PHE A 35 0.82 -7.91 -7.22
C PHE A 35 0.21 -9.28 -7.48
N SER A 36 -0.97 -9.46 -8.10
CA SER A 36 -1.64 -10.77 -8.30
C SER A 36 -1.14 -11.59 -9.50
N GLY A 37 -0.32 -11.00 -10.36
CA GLY A 37 0.33 -11.69 -11.48
C GLY A 37 1.84 -11.42 -11.51
N GLN A 38 2.44 -11.43 -12.71
CA GLN A 38 3.75 -10.83 -12.94
C GLN A 38 3.62 -9.31 -12.81
N PRO A 39 4.21 -8.68 -11.78
CA PRO A 39 4.02 -7.25 -11.58
C PRO A 39 4.59 -6.48 -12.78
N LYS A 40 3.76 -5.68 -13.45
CA LYS A 40 4.21 -4.76 -14.52
C LYS A 40 4.80 -3.47 -13.97
N LEU A 41 5.34 -3.54 -12.76
CA LEU A 41 5.95 -2.42 -12.07
C LEU A 41 7.40 -2.27 -12.55
N ARG A 42 7.84 -1.02 -12.70
CA ARG A 42 9.25 -0.72 -12.88
C ARG A 42 9.98 -1.08 -11.58
N ALA A 43 11.26 -1.41 -11.70
CA ALA A 43 12.14 -1.52 -10.55
C ALA A 43 13.08 -0.31 -10.50
N ASP A 44 13.53 0.07 -9.31
CA ASP A 44 14.66 0.99 -9.15
C ASP A 44 16.00 0.28 -9.42
N ALA A 45 17.11 1.01 -9.23
CA ALA A 45 18.47 0.51 -9.51
C ALA A 45 18.84 -0.71 -8.64
N GLU A 46 18.19 -0.88 -7.49
CA GLU A 46 18.39 -1.96 -6.53
C GLU A 46 17.40 -3.12 -6.73
N GLY A 47 16.54 -3.07 -7.74
CA GLY A 47 15.57 -4.12 -8.06
C GLY A 47 14.30 -4.10 -7.20
N ARG A 48 14.03 -3.00 -6.47
CA ARG A 48 12.81 -2.83 -5.66
C ARG A 48 11.68 -2.33 -6.54
N TYR A 49 10.46 -2.83 -6.33
CA TYR A 49 9.30 -2.38 -7.12
C TYR A 49 9.02 -0.90 -6.85
N PHE A 50 9.01 -0.10 -7.90
CA PHE A 50 8.82 1.33 -7.83
C PHE A 50 7.34 1.71 -7.99
N LEU A 51 6.82 2.45 -7.01
CA LEU A 51 5.52 3.10 -7.04
C LEU A 51 5.73 4.61 -7.13
N ASP A 52 5.26 5.21 -8.21
CA ASP A 52 5.32 6.64 -8.46
C ASP A 52 4.23 7.40 -7.66
N ARG A 53 4.37 7.38 -6.33
CA ARG A 53 3.46 8.01 -5.34
C ARG A 53 4.27 8.59 -4.20
N ASP A 54 3.68 9.54 -3.46
CA ASP A 54 4.28 10.05 -2.23
C ASP A 54 4.29 8.98 -1.14
N GLY A 55 5.50 8.56 -0.75
CA GLY A 55 5.72 7.52 0.24
C GLY A 55 5.44 7.93 1.69
N SER A 56 5.32 9.22 2.00
CA SER A 56 5.08 9.70 3.37
C SER A 56 3.79 9.14 3.99
N HIS A 57 2.79 8.84 3.16
CA HIS A 57 1.50 8.27 3.57
C HIS A 57 1.46 6.74 3.51
N PHE A 58 2.42 6.10 2.84
CA PHE A 58 2.33 4.68 2.49
C PHE A 58 2.52 3.76 3.71
N GLY A 59 3.19 4.24 4.76
CA GLY A 59 3.28 3.53 6.03
C GLY A 59 1.90 3.23 6.64
N ALA A 60 0.99 4.21 6.62
CA ALA A 60 -0.39 4.04 7.12
C ALA A 60 -1.18 3.02 6.29
N VAL A 61 -0.97 3.01 4.96
CA VAL A 61 -1.56 2.01 4.07
C VAL A 61 -1.07 0.60 4.44
N LEU A 62 0.24 0.42 4.63
CA LEU A 62 0.78 -0.88 5.02
C LEU A 62 0.29 -1.33 6.40
N GLU A 63 0.15 -0.40 7.34
CA GLU A 63 -0.37 -0.71 8.67
C GLU A 63 -1.82 -1.19 8.59
N PHE A 64 -2.66 -0.48 7.83
CA PHE A 64 -4.03 -0.91 7.55
C PHE A 64 -4.08 -2.30 6.93
N LEU A 65 -3.27 -2.58 5.91
CA LEU A 65 -3.21 -3.91 5.28
C LEU A 65 -2.75 -5.01 6.25
N ARG A 66 -1.98 -4.69 7.30
CA ARG A 66 -1.54 -5.68 8.29
C ARG A 66 -2.61 -5.92 9.34
N SER A 67 -3.16 -4.85 9.91
CA SER A 67 -4.00 -4.91 11.12
C SER A 67 -5.51 -4.78 10.87
N GLU A 68 -5.94 -4.42 9.65
CA GLU A 68 -7.32 -3.96 9.33
C GLU A 68 -7.74 -2.70 10.11
N SER A 69 -6.79 -1.97 10.69
CA SER A 69 -7.06 -0.76 11.46
C SER A 69 -6.33 0.43 10.86
N LEU A 70 -7.03 1.57 10.77
CA LEU A 70 -6.40 2.82 10.35
C LEU A 70 -5.60 3.40 11.52
N PRO A 71 -4.34 3.81 11.32
CA PRO A 71 -3.60 4.49 12.36
C PRO A 71 -4.29 5.83 12.68
N THR A 72 -4.72 5.98 13.93
CA THR A 72 -5.44 7.17 14.42
C THR A 72 -4.56 8.42 14.45
N GLU A 73 -3.24 8.25 14.43
CA GLU A 73 -2.25 9.31 14.49
C GLU A 73 -1.82 9.88 13.12
N SER A 74 -2.17 9.19 12.02
CA SER A 74 -1.73 9.56 10.66
C SER A 74 -2.84 10.09 9.75
N VAL A 75 -4.09 10.07 10.21
CA VAL A 75 -5.25 10.52 9.42
C VAL A 75 -5.70 11.89 9.93
N ARG A 76 -5.40 12.96 9.18
CA ARG A 76 -6.18 14.20 9.31
C ARG A 76 -7.58 13.86 8.79
N GLU A 77 -8.56 13.90 9.69
CA GLU A 77 -9.97 13.69 9.42
C GLU A 77 -10.39 14.39 8.11
N VAL A 78 -10.75 13.60 7.08
CA VAL A 78 -11.37 14.16 5.89
C VAL A 78 -12.81 14.47 6.29
N ARG A 79 -13.11 15.72 6.63
CA ARG A 79 -14.48 16.19 6.81
C ARG A 79 -15.22 16.01 5.49
N VAL A 80 -16.03 14.97 5.40
CA VAL A 80 -17.08 14.91 4.39
C VAL A 80 -18.05 16.03 4.76
N LEU A 81 -18.06 17.10 3.96
CA LEU A 81 -19.07 18.14 4.13
C LEU A 81 -20.44 17.46 3.97
N PRO A 82 -21.40 17.70 4.88
CA PRO A 82 -22.73 17.15 4.71
C PRO A 82 -23.27 17.63 3.36
N VAL A 83 -23.61 16.68 2.50
CA VAL A 83 -24.34 16.98 1.26
C VAL A 83 -25.67 17.54 1.71
N VAL A 84 -25.81 18.87 1.64
CA VAL A 84 -27.09 19.52 1.85
C VAL A 84 -27.92 19.18 0.62
N HIS A 85 -28.77 18.15 0.74
CA HIS A 85 -29.77 17.89 -0.28
C HIS A 85 -30.81 19.02 -0.24
N PRO A 86 -31.21 19.57 -1.40
CA PRO A 86 -32.22 20.61 -1.51
C PRO A 86 -33.62 20.12 -1.11
#